data_AF-F0GIX9-F1
#
_entry.id   AF-F0GIX9-F1
#
_cell.length_a   1.000
_cell.length_b   1.000
_cell.length_c   1.000
_cell.angle_alpha   90.00
_cell.angle_beta   90.00
_cell.angle_gamma   90.00
#
_symmetry.space_group_name_H-M   'P 1'
#
loop_
_entity.id
_entity.type
_entity.pdbx_description
1 polymer ?
#
loop_
_entity_poly.entity_id
_entity_poly.type
_entity_poly.pdbx_seq_one_letter_code
_entity_poly.pdbx_strand_id
1 'polypeptide(L)'
;MKIIAAFVLATLSLPFGASAFAQSAQAPLTRAEVRQQLIEAQADGLLPSNRNDYPPSPDEIAHNRARYAAEHAGAMPTATASSDAAPDRTTSSQ
;
A
#
# COMPACT_ATOMS: atom_id res chain seq x y z
N MET A 1 45.42 -11.98 60.30
CA MET A 1 44.30 -12.68 59.65
C MET A 1 43.80 -11.85 58.48
N LYS A 2 43.67 -12.46 57.31
CA LYS A 2 43.02 -11.91 56.11
C LYS A 2 41.53 -11.79 56.39
N ILE A 3 40.99 -10.58 56.46
CA ILE A 3 39.54 -10.40 56.52
C ILE A 3 39.15 -9.28 55.55
N ILE A 4 38.70 -9.75 54.38
CA ILE A 4 37.62 -9.19 53.57
C ILE A 4 37.97 -7.84 52.92
N ALA A 5 38.61 -7.87 51.75
CA ALA A 5 37.88 -7.85 50.47
C ALA A 5 36.82 -6.74 50.46
N ALA A 6 37.29 -5.51 50.32
CA ALA A 6 36.44 -4.36 50.02
C ALA A 6 35.60 -4.72 48.79
N PHE A 7 34.29 -4.81 49.01
CA PHE A 7 33.27 -4.99 48.00
C PHE A 7 33.44 -3.89 46.95
N VAL A 8 34.16 -4.20 45.87
CA VAL A 8 33.96 -3.54 44.58
C VAL A 8 32.60 -4.03 44.10
N LEU A 9 31.53 -3.45 44.65
CA LEU A 9 30.22 -3.42 44.01
C LEU A 9 30.46 -2.63 42.72
N ALA A 10 30.94 -3.32 41.69
CA ALA A 10 30.87 -2.86 40.33
C ALA A 10 29.39 -2.60 40.08
N THR A 11 29.01 -1.33 40.11
CA THR A 11 27.70 -0.85 39.73
C THR A 11 27.52 -1.21 38.27
N LEU A 12 26.99 -2.41 38.04
CA LEU A 12 26.42 -2.82 36.76
C LEU A 12 25.18 -1.95 36.58
N SER A 13 25.37 -0.70 36.19
CA SER A 13 24.33 0.15 35.65
C SER A 13 23.91 -0.48 34.33
N LEU A 14 23.04 -1.49 34.39
CA LEU A 14 22.19 -1.77 33.25
C LEU A 14 21.43 -0.47 33.00
N PRO A 15 21.50 0.12 31.80
CA PRO A 15 20.45 1.04 31.41
C PRO A 15 19.18 0.20 31.31
N PHE A 16 18.44 0.09 32.41
CA PHE A 16 17.05 -0.34 32.44
C PHE A 16 16.21 0.84 31.94
N GLY A 17 16.47 1.22 30.69
CA GLY A 17 15.88 2.37 30.01
C GLY A 17 15.16 1.84 28.79
N ALA A 18 13.83 1.79 28.88
CA ALA A 18 12.94 1.32 27.86
C ALA A 18 13.22 1.99 26.50
N SER A 19 13.69 1.23 25.53
CA SER A 19 13.50 1.56 24.11
C SER A 19 12.06 1.19 23.75
N ALA A 20 11.10 1.96 24.31
CA ALA A 20 9.69 1.90 23.91
C ALA A 20 9.42 2.78 22.68
N PHE A 21 10.44 2.96 21.83
CA PHE A 21 10.20 3.45 20.49
C PHE A 21 9.82 2.25 19.65
N ALA A 22 8.68 2.33 18.97
CA ALA A 22 8.34 1.44 17.88
C ALA A 22 9.32 1.69 16.72
N GLN A 23 10.61 1.39 16.91
CA GLN A 23 11.55 1.21 15.81
C GLN A 23 11.07 -0.03 15.08
N SER A 24 10.21 0.18 14.08
CA SER A 24 9.91 -0.87 13.11
C SER A 24 11.24 -1.33 12.54
N ALA A 25 11.58 -2.61 12.70
CA ALA A 25 12.77 -3.19 12.09
C ALA A 25 12.71 -3.15 10.56
N GLN A 26 11.51 -2.89 10.01
CA GLN A 26 11.27 -2.69 8.59
C GLN A 26 11.54 -1.24 8.19
N ALA A 27 12.18 -1.10 7.03
CA ALA A 27 12.36 0.19 6.37
C ALA A 27 10.99 0.89 6.19
N PRO A 28 10.94 2.22 6.34
CA PRO A 28 9.70 2.97 6.16
C PRO A 28 9.25 2.87 4.71
N LEU A 29 7.97 2.54 4.49
CA LEU A 29 7.38 2.55 3.15
C LEU A 29 7.30 3.97 2.61
N THR A 30 7.62 4.11 1.34
CA THR A 30 7.38 5.32 0.58
C THR A 30 5.88 5.50 0.34
N ARG A 31 5.45 6.76 0.14
CA ARG A 31 4.06 7.07 -0.24
C ARG A 31 3.65 6.48 -1.59
N ALA A 32 4.61 6.15 -2.45
CA ALA A 32 4.32 5.49 -3.72
C ALA A 32 3.96 4.02 -3.49
N GLU A 33 4.75 3.33 -2.66
CA GLU A 33 4.51 1.92 -2.30
C GLU A 33 3.18 1.74 -1.56
N VAL A 34 2.86 2.61 -0.60
CA VAL A 34 1.56 2.55 0.10
C VAL A 34 0.38 2.69 -0.87
N ARG A 35 0.50 3.57 -1.88
CA ARG A 35 -0.55 3.74 -2.88
C ARG A 35 -0.71 2.50 -3.75
N GLN A 36 0.38 1.87 -4.16
CA GLN A 36 0.34 0.62 -4.92
C GLN A 36 -0.36 -0.47 -4.10
N GLN A 37 0.00 -0.63 -2.83
CA GLN A 37 -0.63 -1.61 -1.94
C GLN A 37 -2.13 -1.36 -1.75
N LEU A 38 -2.56 -0.11 -1.69
CA LEU A 38 -3.99 0.21 -1.60
C LEU A 38 -4.74 -0.13 -2.90
N ILE A 39 -4.13 0.11 -4.06
CA ILE A 39 -4.71 -0.26 -5.36
C ILE A 39 -4.83 -1.79 -5.45
N GLU A 40 -3.79 -2.52 -5.06
CA GLU A 40 -3.79 -3.99 -4.98
C GLU A 40 -4.88 -4.50 -4.03
N ALA A 41 -4.96 -3.95 -2.82
CA ALA A 41 -5.99 -4.35 -1.85
C ALA A 41 -7.42 -4.06 -2.32
N GLN A 42 -7.61 -2.99 -3.11
CA GLN A 42 -8.89 -2.69 -3.74
C GLN A 42 -9.22 -3.68 -4.87
N ALA A 43 -8.22 -4.05 -5.69
CA ALA A 43 -8.37 -5.07 -6.71
C ALA A 43 -8.70 -6.45 -6.12
N ASP A 44 -8.13 -6.77 -4.96
CA ASP A 44 -8.42 -8.00 -4.20
C ASP A 44 -9.80 -7.97 -3.51
N GLY A 45 -10.45 -6.80 -3.47
CA GLY A 45 -11.75 -6.58 -2.83
C GLY A 45 -11.71 -6.45 -1.31
N LEU A 46 -10.52 -6.33 -0.72
CA LEU A 46 -10.36 -6.08 0.72
C LEU A 46 -10.78 -4.65 1.13
N LEU A 47 -10.78 -3.75 0.15
CA LEU A 47 -11.22 -2.37 0.28
C LEU A 47 -12.36 -2.07 -0.72
N PRO A 48 -13.33 -1.22 -0.35
CA PRO A 48 -13.53 -0.66 0.99
C PRO A 48 -14.07 -1.72 1.98
N SER A 49 -13.78 -1.56 3.27
CA SER A 49 -14.33 -2.41 4.33
C SER A 49 -14.95 -1.57 5.44
N ASN A 50 -16.00 -2.10 6.07
CA ASN A 50 -16.64 -1.46 7.21
C ASN A 50 -15.74 -1.53 8.45
N ARG A 51 -15.60 -0.41 9.17
CA ARG A 51 -14.79 -0.32 10.40
C ARG A 51 -15.30 -1.22 11.52
N ASN A 52 -16.61 -1.46 11.57
CA ASN A 52 -17.24 -2.27 12.61
C ASN A 52 -17.30 -3.76 12.25
N ASP A 53 -17.04 -4.10 10.98
CA ASP A 53 -17.13 -5.45 10.43
C ASP A 53 -15.79 -5.82 9.80
N TYR A 54 -14.75 -5.74 10.64
CA TYR A 54 -13.38 -6.04 10.24
C TYR A 54 -12.92 -7.35 10.89
N PRO A 55 -12.41 -8.31 10.11
CA PRO A 55 -12.14 -8.25 8.66
C PRO A 55 -13.41 -8.40 7.79
N PRO A 56 -13.41 -7.90 6.54
CA PRO A 56 -14.57 -7.99 5.64
C PRO A 56 -14.96 -9.44 5.37
N SER A 57 -16.26 -9.68 5.24
CA SER A 57 -16.79 -11.01 4.95
C SER A 57 -16.45 -11.47 3.52
N PRO A 58 -16.43 -12.79 3.23
CA PRO A 58 -16.21 -13.28 1.87
C PRO A 58 -17.21 -12.74 0.84
N ASP A 59 -18.46 -12.52 1.24
CA ASP A 59 -19.50 -11.94 0.39
C ASP A 59 -19.21 -10.46 0.07
N GLU A 60 -18.76 -9.69 1.06
CA GLU A 60 -18.34 -8.30 0.87
C GLU A 60 -17.12 -8.21 -0.05
N ILE A 61 -16.13 -9.10 0.12
CA ILE A 61 -14.96 -9.19 -0.76
C ILE A 61 -15.39 -9.50 -2.20
N ALA A 62 -16.31 -10.46 -2.40
CA ALA A 62 -16.83 -10.80 -3.73
C ALA A 62 -17.57 -9.60 -4.36
N HIS A 63 -18.38 -8.90 -3.56
CA HIS A 63 -19.09 -7.69 -4.00
C HIS A 63 -18.12 -6.58 -4.41
N ASN A 64 -17.10 -6.31 -3.59
CA ASN A 64 -16.09 -5.28 -3.85
C ASN A 64 -15.31 -5.58 -5.14
N ARG A 65 -14.89 -6.84 -5.35
CA ARG A 65 -14.22 -7.25 -6.60
C ARG A 65 -15.09 -7.04 -7.82
N ALA A 66 -16.39 -7.37 -7.73
CA ALA A 66 -17.31 -7.16 -8.85
C ALA A 66 -17.46 -5.67 -9.19
N ARG A 67 -17.54 -4.80 -8.18
CA ARG A 67 -17.55 -3.35 -8.36
C ARG A 67 -16.25 -2.85 -8.99
N TYR A 68 -15.10 -3.25 -8.45
CA TYR A 68 -13.79 -2.88 -8.99
C TYR A 68 -13.64 -3.30 -10.47
N ALA A 69 -14.04 -4.53 -10.81
CA ALA A 69 -14.02 -5.02 -12.17
C ALA A 69 -14.91 -4.18 -13.10
N ALA A 70 -16.10 -3.77 -12.66
CA ALA A 70 -16.99 -2.92 -13.48
C ALA A 70 -16.40 -1.52 -13.72
N GLU A 71 -15.77 -0.93 -12.71
CA GLU A 71 -15.12 0.38 -12.79
C GLU A 71 -13.88 0.36 -13.71
N HIS A 72 -13.10 -0.72 -13.65
CA HIS A 72 -11.88 -0.88 -14.44
C HIS A 72 -12.07 -1.54 -15.81
N ALA A 73 -13.21 -2.19 -16.08
CA ALA A 73 -13.52 -2.76 -17.40
C ALA A 73 -13.65 -1.70 -18.49
N GLY A 74 -14.10 -0.48 -18.14
CA GLY A 74 -14.17 0.65 -19.06
C GLY A 74 -12.83 1.34 -19.35
N ALA A 75 -11.79 1.04 -18.56
CA ALA A 75 -10.45 1.58 -18.70
C ALA A 75 -9.52 0.66 -19.52
N MET A 76 -10.08 -0.28 -20.29
CA MET A 76 -9.29 -0.93 -21.33
C MET A 76 -8.78 0.16 -22.29
N PRO A 77 -7.49 0.13 -22.68
CA PRO A 77 -7.00 0.99 -23.73
C PRO A 77 -7.72 0.58 -25.00
N THR A 78 -8.84 1.25 -25.27
CA THR A 78 -9.38 1.32 -26.61
C THR A 78 -8.25 1.97 -27.38
N ALA A 79 -7.53 1.15 -28.17
CA ALA A 79 -6.50 1.65 -29.05
C ALA A 79 -7.06 2.91 -29.70
N THR A 80 -6.39 4.05 -29.48
CA THR A 80 -6.61 5.27 -30.22
C THR A 80 -6.60 4.86 -31.69
N ALA A 81 -7.79 4.62 -32.25
CA ALA A 81 -7.97 4.48 -33.67
C ALA A 81 -7.47 5.82 -34.20
N SER A 82 -6.29 5.78 -34.80
CA SER A 82 -5.74 6.87 -35.57
C SER A 82 -6.77 7.15 -36.65
N SER A 83 -7.69 8.06 -36.36
CA SER A 83 -8.46 8.77 -37.36
C SER A 83 -7.56 9.87 -37.89
N ASP A 84 -6.38 9.45 -38.38
CA ASP A 84 -5.63 10.19 -39.36
C ASP A 84 -6.19 9.75 -40.71
N ALA A 85 -7.32 10.34 -41.07
CA ALA A 85 -7.89 10.26 -42.40
C ALA A 85 -8.55 11.61 -42.68
N ALA A 86 -7.70 12.63 -42.82
CA ALA A 86 -8.07 13.86 -43.48
C ALA A 86 -8.36 13.53 -44.96
N PRO A 87 -9.60 13.72 -45.48
CA PRO A 87 -9.79 13.75 -46.92
C PRO A 87 -9.17 15.05 -47.44
N ASP A 88 -8.10 14.87 -48.19
CA ASP A 88 -7.36 15.86 -48.94
C ASP A 88 -8.31 16.81 -49.70
N ARG A 89 -8.22 18.11 -49.37
CA ARG A 89 -8.87 19.18 -50.14
C ARG A 89 -8.02 19.45 -51.38
N THR A 90 -8.23 18.68 -52.45
CA THR A 90 -7.63 19.04 -53.72
C THR A 90 -8.61 18.86 -54.88
N THR A 91 -8.81 19.95 -55.62
CA THR A 91 -9.38 20.04 -56.97
C THR A 91 -10.89 19.87 -57.17
N SER A 92 -11.61 21.00 -57.18
CA SER A 92 -12.71 21.17 -58.13
C SER A 92 -12.82 22.64 -58.52
N SER A 93 -12.07 23.00 -59.55
CA SER A 93 -12.22 24.23 -60.31
C SER A 93 -11.94 23.89 -61.77
N GLN A 94 -12.97 23.46 -62.49
CA GLN A 94 -13.17 23.62 -63.94
C GLN A 94 -14.63 23.27 -64.26
#